data_AF-A0A2Y9R4Y0-F1
#
_entry.id   AF-A0A2Y9R4Y0-F1
#
_cell.length_a   1.000
_cell.length_b   1.000
_cell.length_c   1.000
_cell.angle_alpha   90.00
_cell.angle_beta   90.00
_cell.angle_gamma   90.00
#
_symmetry.space_group_name_H-M   'P 1'
#
loop_
_entity.id
_entity.type
_entity.pdbx_description
1 polymer ?
#
loop_
_entity_poly.entity_id
_entity_poly.type
_entity_poly.pdbx_seq_one_letter_code
_entity_poly.pdbx_strand_id
1 'polypeptide(L)'
;MLLATQTNLGSVWKGTVQGCESQEAESLGPSWSPTTTLTNCYERDGSHFLVEMFVCLLLIMCRRNIYPDLNITCTFDKTQNPQCPIFRLGDIFRETGDNFSDVAIQGGIMGIEIYWDCNLDSWFHRCQPKYSFRRLDDKTTNAALYPGYNFRYAKYYKELNFETRTLIKVFGIRFDILVFGIGGKFDIIQLIVYIGSTLSYFGLVRQSLSQALQK
;
A
#
# COMPACT_ATOMS: atom_id res chain seq x y z
N MET A 1 6.91 11.17 -7.64
CA MET A 1 7.52 10.98 -6.31
C MET A 1 6.40 10.93 -5.29
N LEU A 2 6.22 9.80 -4.62
CA LEU A 2 5.21 9.59 -3.57
C LEU A 2 5.90 9.70 -2.22
N LEU A 3 5.57 10.74 -1.44
CA LEU A 3 6.05 10.88 -0.06
C LEU A 3 4.98 10.35 0.89
N ALA A 4 5.34 9.40 1.75
CA ALA A 4 4.50 8.93 2.85
C ALA A 4 5.25 9.03 4.19
N THR A 5 4.66 9.69 5.19
CA THR A 5 5.26 9.88 6.53
C THR A 5 4.41 9.19 7.59
N GLN A 6 4.88 8.07 8.15
CA GLN A 6 4.15 7.34 9.20
C GLN A 6 4.68 7.72 10.59
N THR A 7 3.81 8.26 11.44
CA THR A 7 4.12 8.68 12.82
C THR A 7 3.69 7.67 13.90
N ASN A 8 2.88 6.66 13.56
CA ASN A 8 2.44 5.57 14.44
C ASN A 8 2.22 4.26 13.66
N LEU A 9 2.47 3.10 14.30
CA LEU A 9 2.24 1.77 13.72
C LEU A 9 0.77 1.57 13.36
N GLY A 10 0.47 1.41 12.05
CA GLY A 10 -0.87 1.11 11.53
C GLY A 10 -1.56 2.22 10.73
N SER A 11 -0.85 3.30 10.37
CA SER A 11 -1.43 4.33 9.48
C SER A 11 -1.52 3.86 8.02
N VAL A 12 -2.72 3.91 7.45
CA VAL A 12 -2.93 3.80 5.99
C VAL A 12 -2.78 5.19 5.37
N TRP A 13 -1.81 5.35 4.47
CA TRP A 13 -1.68 6.56 3.67
C TRP A 13 -2.44 6.41 2.35
N LYS A 14 -3.40 7.30 2.15
CA LYS A 14 -4.20 7.38 0.94
C LYS A 14 -3.44 8.23 -0.09
N GLY A 15 -2.86 7.55 -1.07
CA GLY A 15 -1.91 8.11 -2.05
C GLY A 15 -2.51 8.42 -3.42
N THR A 16 -1.66 8.97 -4.28
CA THR A 16 -1.95 9.60 -5.57
C THR A 16 -2.85 8.79 -6.50
N VAL A 17 -3.82 9.49 -7.10
CA VAL A 17 -4.57 8.98 -8.23
C VAL A 17 -3.75 9.23 -9.48
N GLN A 18 -3.32 8.16 -10.14
CA GLN A 18 -2.88 8.25 -11.51
C GLN A 18 -4.10 7.97 -12.39
N GLY A 19 -4.31 8.72 -13.45
CA GLY A 19 -5.56 8.62 -14.20
C GLY A 19 -5.48 9.34 -15.51
N CYS A 20 -6.34 8.93 -16.42
CA CYS A 20 -6.48 9.55 -17.72
C CYS A 20 -7.72 10.45 -17.66
N GLU A 21 -7.54 11.74 -17.93
CA GLU A 21 -8.63 12.71 -17.94
C GLU A 21 -9.47 12.52 -19.21
N SER A 22 -10.77 12.24 -19.05
CA SER A 22 -11.74 12.37 -20.14
C SER A 22 -12.57 13.64 -19.93
N GLN A 23 -12.53 14.56 -20.89
CA GLN A 23 -13.37 15.77 -20.84
C GLN A 23 -14.79 15.42 -21.28
N GLU A 24 -15.77 15.75 -20.42
CA GLU A 24 -17.19 15.56 -20.71
C GLU A 24 -17.74 16.95 -21.10
N ALA A 25 -18.07 17.14 -22.38
CA ALA A 25 -18.79 18.33 -22.82
C ALA A 25 -20.25 18.21 -22.35
N GLU A 26 -20.79 19.30 -21.78
CA GLU A 26 -22.10 19.39 -21.11
C GLU A 26 -23.31 18.97 -21.99
N SER A 27 -23.10 18.65 -23.26
CA SER A 27 -24.12 18.24 -24.24
C SER A 27 -24.37 16.73 -24.38
N LEU A 28 -23.59 15.87 -23.72
CA LEU A 28 -23.75 14.41 -23.84
C LEU A 28 -24.13 13.80 -22.49
N GLY A 29 -25.29 13.15 -22.44
CA GLY A 29 -25.91 12.59 -21.23
C GLY A 29 -25.12 11.47 -20.53
N PRO A 30 -25.68 10.86 -19.46
CA PRO A 30 -24.95 10.13 -18.40
C PRO A 30 -24.38 8.75 -18.77
N SER A 31 -24.40 8.36 -20.05
CA SER A 31 -24.09 7.00 -20.50
C SER A 31 -22.91 6.98 -21.49
N TRP A 32 -21.69 7.11 -20.97
CA TRP A 32 -20.47 6.84 -21.74
C TRP A 32 -19.67 5.72 -21.09
N SER A 33 -19.33 4.72 -21.91
CA SER A 33 -18.40 3.64 -21.57
C SER A 33 -16.98 4.11 -21.90
N PRO A 34 -15.98 3.89 -21.03
CA PRO A 34 -14.59 4.26 -21.30
C PRO A 34 -14.07 3.50 -22.53
N THR A 35 -13.64 4.24 -23.56
CA THR A 35 -13.08 3.69 -24.80
C THR A 35 -11.64 3.19 -24.58
N THR A 36 -11.20 2.21 -25.37
CA THR A 36 -9.84 1.62 -25.45
C THR A 36 -8.69 2.62 -25.68
N THR A 37 -8.98 3.91 -25.84
CA THR A 37 -7.98 4.98 -25.99
C THR A 37 -7.27 5.36 -24.69
N LEU A 38 -7.78 4.95 -23.52
CA LEU A 38 -7.18 5.28 -22.21
C LEU A 38 -5.97 4.40 -21.84
N THR A 39 -5.89 3.16 -22.34
CA THR A 39 -4.74 2.24 -22.12
C THR A 39 -3.45 2.81 -22.70
N ASN A 40 -3.52 3.51 -23.83
CA ASN A 40 -2.39 4.15 -24.51
C ASN A 40 -1.77 5.33 -23.77
N CYS A 41 -2.45 5.90 -22.77
CA CYS A 41 -1.88 6.96 -21.92
C CYS A 41 -0.94 6.36 -20.88
N TYR A 42 -1.35 5.27 -20.23
CA TYR A 42 -0.51 4.60 -19.24
C TYR A 42 0.67 3.84 -19.85
N GLU A 43 0.47 3.20 -21.01
CA GLU A 43 1.51 2.42 -21.68
C GLU A 43 2.62 3.31 -22.28
N ARG A 44 2.30 4.59 -22.56
CA ARG A 44 3.30 5.60 -22.96
C ARG A 44 4.14 6.12 -21.80
N ASP A 45 3.60 6.13 -20.58
CA ASP A 45 4.22 6.84 -19.47
C ASP A 45 5.35 6.07 -18.79
N GLY A 46 5.50 4.75 -19.02
CA GLY A 46 6.55 3.95 -18.39
C GLY A 46 6.67 4.24 -16.89
N SER A 47 5.55 4.46 -16.20
CA SER A 47 5.51 5.19 -14.93
C SER A 47 6.30 4.45 -13.87
N HIS A 48 7.47 4.98 -13.54
CA HIS A 48 8.24 4.57 -12.38
C HIS A 48 7.74 5.37 -11.18
N PHE A 49 7.39 4.67 -10.12
CA PHE A 49 7.00 5.24 -8.84
C PHE A 49 8.16 5.14 -7.89
N LEU A 50 8.73 6.28 -7.50
CA LEU A 50 9.56 6.34 -6.32
C LEU A 50 8.66 6.51 -5.09
N VAL A 51 8.75 5.57 -4.15
CA VAL A 51 8.08 5.64 -2.85
C VAL A 51 9.11 5.99 -1.78
N GLU A 52 9.08 7.23 -1.30
CA GLU A 52 9.93 7.66 -0.19
C GLU A 52 9.15 7.52 1.12
N MET A 53 9.76 6.85 2.10
CA MET A 53 9.07 6.59 3.36
C MET A 53 9.97 6.62 4.58
N PHE A 54 9.36 7.07 5.67
CA PHE A 54 9.93 7.17 7.01
C PHE A 54 9.05 6.38 7.98
N VAL A 55 9.67 5.48 8.74
CA VAL A 55 9.04 4.76 9.84
C VAL A 55 9.71 5.18 11.14
N CYS A 56 8.92 5.71 12.07
CA CYS A 56 9.37 6.07 13.41
C CYS A 56 8.66 5.20 14.45
N LEU A 57 9.45 4.45 15.23
CA LEU A 57 8.98 3.68 16.38
C LEU A 57 9.04 4.57 17.62
N LEU A 58 7.89 5.16 17.99
CA LEU A 58 7.60 5.80 19.29
C LEU A 58 8.84 6.42 19.96
N LEU A 59 9.47 7.37 19.27
CA LEU A 59 10.63 8.16 19.72
C LEU A 59 11.97 7.42 19.95
N ILE A 60 12.04 6.10 19.74
CA ILE A 60 13.28 5.33 19.93
C ILE A 60 14.12 5.35 18.65
N MET A 61 13.51 5.09 17.49
CA MET A 61 14.22 5.04 16.20
C MET A 61 13.33 5.51 15.04
N CYS A 62 13.89 6.35 14.19
CA CYS A 62 13.34 6.69 12.88
C CYS A 62 14.24 6.11 11.79
N ARG A 63 13.66 5.31 10.89
CA ARG A 63 14.38 4.72 9.75
C ARG A 63 13.67 5.07 8.45
N ARG A 64 14.46 5.32 7.41
CA ARG A 64 13.98 5.52 6.04
C ARG A 64 14.08 4.22 5.26
N ASN A 65 13.22 4.04 4.26
CA ASN A 65 13.32 2.89 3.34
C ASN A 65 14.49 3.02 2.36
N ILE A 66 14.89 4.24 2.00
CA ILE A 66 16.03 4.53 1.13
C ILE A 66 17.30 4.60 1.99
N TYR A 67 18.23 3.68 1.72
CA TYR A 67 19.57 3.69 2.31
C TYR A 67 20.46 4.70 1.59
N PRO A 68 21.43 5.33 2.28
CA PRO A 68 22.35 6.28 1.66
C PRO A 68 23.18 5.65 0.53
N ASP A 69 23.47 4.35 0.60
CA ASP A 69 24.23 3.61 -0.40
C ASP A 69 23.36 2.96 -1.50
N LEU A 70 22.06 3.26 -1.54
CA LEU A 70 21.16 2.67 -2.51
C LEU A 70 21.38 3.26 -3.91
N ASN A 71 21.54 2.40 -4.92
CA ASN A 71 21.57 2.83 -6.30
C ASN A 71 20.17 3.31 -6.75
N ILE A 72 20.05 4.61 -7.03
CA ILE A 72 18.80 5.25 -7.47
C ILE A 72 18.29 4.79 -8.85
N THR A 73 19.05 3.99 -9.59
CA THR A 73 18.64 3.43 -10.88
C THR A 73 18.08 2.01 -10.79
N CYS A 74 17.84 1.51 -9.57
CA CYS A 74 17.27 0.18 -9.40
C CYS A 74 15.79 0.13 -9.80
N THR A 75 15.28 -1.07 -10.06
CA THR A 75 13.83 -1.34 -10.14
C THR A 75 13.52 -2.50 -9.21
N PHE A 76 12.39 -2.41 -8.52
CA PHE A 76 11.92 -3.44 -7.61
C PHE A 76 11.73 -4.76 -8.35
N ASP A 77 12.35 -5.81 -7.80
CA ASP A 77 12.14 -7.19 -8.18
C ASP A 77 12.16 -8.01 -6.91
N LYS A 78 11.18 -8.92 -6.77
CA LYS A 78 10.99 -9.73 -5.56
C LYS A 78 12.22 -10.57 -5.19
N THR A 79 13.02 -10.94 -6.19
CA THR A 79 14.19 -11.82 -6.05
C THR A 79 15.50 -11.07 -6.19
N GLN A 80 15.63 -10.22 -7.22
CA GLN A 80 16.88 -9.55 -7.55
C GLN A 80 17.13 -8.32 -6.70
N ASN A 81 16.11 -7.46 -6.53
CA ASN A 81 16.23 -6.17 -5.85
C ASN A 81 15.04 -5.91 -4.89
N PRO A 82 14.87 -6.74 -3.85
CA PRO A 82 13.70 -6.68 -2.98
C PRO A 82 13.67 -5.44 -2.08
N GLN A 83 14.74 -4.66 -2.04
CA GLN A 83 14.87 -3.45 -1.22
C GLN A 83 14.75 -2.16 -2.05
N CYS A 84 14.57 -2.27 -3.37
CA CYS A 84 14.43 -1.09 -4.22
C CYS A 84 13.03 -0.47 -4.07
N PRO A 85 12.90 0.83 -3.76
CA PRO A 85 11.62 1.51 -3.60
C PRO A 85 11.09 2.13 -4.91
N ILE A 86 11.66 1.73 -6.06
CA ILE A 86 11.26 2.20 -7.38
C ILE A 86 10.47 1.09 -8.05
N PHE A 87 9.18 1.33 -8.23
CA PHE A 87 8.24 0.35 -8.77
C PHE A 87 7.82 0.73 -10.18
N ARG A 88 7.69 -0.26 -11.07
CA ARG A 88 7.07 -0.07 -12.38
C ARG A 88 5.63 -0.56 -12.31
N LEU A 89 4.71 0.22 -12.90
CA LEU A 89 3.28 -0.09 -12.88
C LEU A 89 2.97 -1.53 -13.33
N GLY A 90 3.52 -1.95 -14.48
CA GLY A 90 3.29 -3.29 -15.01
C GLY A 90 3.77 -4.42 -14.10
N ASP A 91 4.86 -4.21 -13.36
CA ASP A 91 5.39 -5.22 -12.44
C ASP A 91 4.50 -5.39 -11.21
N ILE A 92 3.87 -4.31 -10.73
CA ILE A 92 2.87 -4.35 -9.64
C ILE A 92 1.70 -5.23 -10.04
N PHE A 93 1.12 -5.00 -11.23
CA PHE A 93 -0.01 -5.78 -11.74
C PHE A 93 0.37 -7.24 -12.03
N ARG A 94 1.59 -7.48 -12.50
CA ARG A 94 2.10 -8.85 -12.69
C ARG A 94 2.24 -9.60 -11.37
N GLU A 95 2.69 -8.94 -10.30
CA GLU A 95 2.77 -9.55 -8.96
C GLU A 95 1.39 -9.87 -8.37
N THR A 96 0.35 -9.07 -8.64
CA THR A 96 -1.01 -9.36 -8.17
C THR A 96 -1.77 -10.35 -9.06
N GLY A 97 -1.27 -10.60 -10.28
CA GLY A 97 -1.96 -11.42 -11.29
C GLY A 97 -3.17 -10.73 -11.91
N ASP A 98 -3.28 -9.41 -11.79
CA ASP A 98 -4.34 -8.61 -12.40
C ASP A 98 -3.93 -8.13 -13.79
N ASN A 99 -4.90 -8.09 -14.71
CA ASN A 99 -4.68 -7.50 -16.02
C ASN A 99 -4.74 -5.97 -15.93
N PHE A 100 -3.63 -5.33 -16.31
CA PHE A 100 -3.51 -3.87 -16.31
C PHE A 100 -4.56 -3.19 -17.18
N SER A 101 -4.82 -3.73 -18.38
CA SER A 101 -5.72 -3.10 -19.35
C SER A 101 -7.16 -2.99 -18.82
N ASP A 102 -7.63 -4.03 -18.13
CA ASP A 102 -8.99 -4.06 -17.58
C ASP A 102 -9.17 -3.00 -16.48
N VAL A 103 -8.16 -2.85 -15.63
CA VAL A 103 -8.15 -1.87 -14.53
C VAL A 103 -7.91 -0.44 -15.04
N ALA A 104 -7.16 -0.28 -16.13
CA ALA A 104 -6.95 1.03 -16.75
C ALA A 104 -8.22 1.60 -17.41
N ILE A 105 -9.09 0.73 -17.93
CA ILE A 105 -10.35 1.14 -18.58
C ILE A 105 -11.39 1.59 -17.54
N GLN A 106 -11.61 0.80 -16.49
CA GLN A 106 -12.65 1.08 -15.49
C GLN A 106 -12.15 1.90 -14.30
N GLY A 107 -10.84 1.98 -14.13
CA GLY A 107 -10.21 2.45 -12.89
C GLY A 107 -10.20 1.37 -11.81
N GLY A 108 -9.39 1.56 -10.78
CA GLY A 108 -9.30 0.61 -9.67
C GLY A 108 -8.49 1.15 -8.50
N ILE A 109 -8.42 0.37 -7.43
CA ILE A 109 -7.66 0.74 -6.23
C ILE A 109 -6.62 -0.33 -5.97
N MET A 110 -5.36 0.05 -6.05
CA MET A 110 -4.22 -0.82 -5.79
C MET A 110 -3.58 -0.45 -4.46
N GLY A 111 -3.20 -1.46 -3.68
CA GLY A 111 -2.50 -1.34 -2.42
C GLY A 111 -1.03 -1.68 -2.59
N ILE A 112 -0.16 -0.77 -2.16
CA ILE A 112 1.27 -1.04 -1.95
C ILE A 112 1.46 -1.24 -0.46
N GLU A 113 1.67 -2.47 -0.05
CA GLU A 113 1.87 -2.86 1.33
C GLU A 113 3.37 -2.88 1.65
N ILE A 114 3.75 -2.20 2.72
CA ILE A 114 5.13 -2.12 3.19
C ILE A 114 5.17 -2.60 4.62
N TYR A 115 5.68 -3.82 4.80
CA TYR A 115 5.79 -4.46 6.10
C TYR A 115 7.19 -4.30 6.69
N TRP A 116 7.25 -3.78 7.92
CA TRP A 116 8.48 -3.60 8.68
C TRP A 116 8.57 -4.59 9.82
N ASP A 117 9.52 -5.52 9.71
CA ASP A 117 9.87 -6.43 10.80
C ASP A 117 11.20 -5.95 11.38
N CYS A 118 11.12 -5.27 12.53
CA CYS A 118 12.26 -4.58 13.12
C CYS A 118 12.63 -5.23 14.45
N ASN A 119 13.76 -5.95 14.45
CA ASN A 119 14.47 -6.32 15.66
C ASN A 119 15.48 -5.21 15.99
N LEU A 120 15.28 -4.56 17.14
CA LEU A 120 16.09 -3.45 17.64
C LEU A 120 17.17 -3.90 18.65
N ASP A 121 17.36 -5.22 18.81
CA ASP A 121 18.38 -5.78 19.69
C ASP A 121 19.78 -5.58 19.12
N SER A 122 20.73 -5.18 19.96
CA SER A 122 22.11 -4.88 19.55
C SER A 122 22.78 -6.07 18.84
N TRP A 123 22.48 -7.30 19.27
CA TRP A 123 23.11 -8.51 18.74
C TRP A 123 22.47 -9.04 17.45
N PHE A 124 21.24 -8.64 17.14
CA PHE A 124 20.48 -9.12 15.98
C PHE A 124 19.68 -7.98 15.31
N HIS A 125 20.30 -6.82 15.16
CA HIS A 125 19.63 -5.65 14.61
C HIS A 125 19.27 -5.85 13.13
N ARG A 126 17.98 -5.96 12.83
CA ARG A 126 17.46 -6.10 11.47
C ARG A 126 16.13 -5.38 11.36
N CYS A 127 16.01 -4.44 10.43
CA CYS A 127 14.80 -3.62 10.27
C CYS A 127 14.67 -3.18 8.80
N GLN A 128 14.22 -4.08 7.94
CA GLN A 128 14.14 -3.86 6.50
C GLN A 128 12.68 -3.92 6.04
N PRO A 129 12.27 -3.07 5.09
CA PRO A 129 10.93 -3.15 4.51
C PRO A 129 10.81 -4.41 3.65
N LYS A 130 9.62 -5.00 3.67
CA LYS A 130 9.16 -6.00 2.71
C LYS A 130 7.98 -5.41 1.94
N TYR A 131 8.08 -5.41 0.62
CA TYR A 131 7.04 -4.88 -0.25
C TYR A 131 6.12 -6.01 -0.74
N SER A 132 4.82 -5.79 -0.63
CA SER A 132 3.78 -6.61 -1.24
C SER A 132 2.77 -5.73 -1.96
N PHE A 133 2.05 -6.31 -2.91
CA PHE A 133 1.02 -5.61 -3.68
C PHE A 133 -0.27 -6.38 -3.59
N ARG A 134 -1.38 -5.65 -3.52
CA ARG A 134 -2.71 -6.24 -3.45
C ARG A 134 -3.73 -5.32 -4.09
N ARG A 135 -4.66 -5.88 -4.84
CA ARG A 135 -5.84 -5.14 -5.31
C ARG A 135 -6.83 -4.92 -4.16
N LEU A 136 -7.28 -3.69 -3.97
CA LEU A 136 -8.14 -3.28 -2.84
C LEU A 136 -9.61 -3.11 -3.23
N ASP A 137 -9.92 -2.94 -4.52
CA ASP A 137 -11.30 -2.83 -5.01
C ASP A 137 -11.99 -4.19 -5.16
N ASP A 138 -13.30 -4.22 -4.90
CA ASP A 138 -14.12 -5.43 -5.05
C ASP A 138 -14.38 -5.74 -6.53
N LYS A 139 -13.67 -6.75 -7.07
CA LYS A 139 -13.87 -7.27 -8.44
C LYS A 139 -15.32 -7.70 -8.74
N THR A 140 -16.09 -8.00 -7.70
CA THR A 140 -17.39 -8.71 -7.75
C THR A 140 -18.61 -7.83 -7.51
N THR A 141 -18.44 -6.54 -7.21
CA THR A 141 -19.61 -5.66 -7.11
C THR A 141 -20.27 -5.56 -8.48
N ASN A 142 -21.52 -6.01 -8.57
CA ASN A 142 -22.32 -6.04 -9.79
C ASN A 142 -21.97 -4.86 -10.70
N ALA A 143 -21.50 -5.13 -11.92
CA ALA A 143 -21.06 -4.13 -12.91
C ALA A 143 -22.11 -3.02 -13.18
N ALA A 144 -23.34 -3.21 -12.71
CA ALA A 144 -24.45 -2.28 -12.76
C ALA A 144 -24.43 -1.15 -11.71
N LEU A 145 -23.68 -1.26 -10.60
CA LEU A 145 -23.72 -0.23 -9.54
C LEU A 145 -22.58 0.79 -9.67
N TYR A 146 -21.30 0.38 -9.65
CA TYR A 146 -20.16 1.27 -9.89
C TYR A 146 -18.91 0.47 -10.33
N PRO A 147 -18.67 0.23 -11.63
CA PRO A 147 -17.48 -0.48 -12.07
C PRO A 147 -16.24 0.41 -11.92
N GLY A 148 -15.35 0.04 -11.00
CA GLY A 148 -14.04 0.66 -10.84
C GLY A 148 -14.01 2.03 -10.13
N TYR A 149 -12.82 2.61 -10.04
CA TYR A 149 -12.58 3.89 -9.37
C TYR A 149 -12.70 5.08 -10.34
N ASN A 150 -13.73 5.90 -10.13
CA ASN A 150 -13.94 7.14 -10.87
C ASN A 150 -14.29 8.30 -9.92
N PHE A 151 -13.93 9.51 -10.32
CA PHE A 151 -14.33 10.73 -9.61
C PHE A 151 -14.65 11.85 -10.59
N ARG A 152 -15.53 12.76 -10.17
CA ARG A 152 -15.91 13.94 -10.96
C ARG A 152 -15.42 15.19 -10.26
N TYR A 153 -14.88 16.13 -11.01
CA TYR A 153 -14.54 17.46 -10.51
C TYR A 153 -14.96 18.50 -11.55
N ALA A 154 -15.29 19.71 -11.09
CA ALA A 154 -15.75 20.78 -11.94
C ALA A 154 -14.69 21.88 -12.02
N LYS A 155 -14.39 22.35 -13.24
CA LYS A 155 -13.62 23.58 -13.47
C LYS A 155 -14.61 24.71 -13.68
N TYR A 156 -14.65 25.66 -12.74
CA TYR A 156 -15.52 26.83 -12.81
C TYR A 156 -14.77 28.00 -13.45
N TYR A 157 -15.40 28.68 -14.41
CA TYR A 157 -14.84 29.87 -15.05
C TYR A 157 -15.96 30.83 -15.47
N LYS A 158 -15.59 32.10 -15.70
CA LYS A 158 -16.51 33.12 -16.20
C LYS A 158 -16.23 33.36 -17.66
N GLU A 159 -17.26 33.18 -18.49
CA GLU A 159 -17.20 33.48 -19.92
C GLU A 159 -18.26 34.54 -20.21
N LEU A 160 -17.83 35.71 -20.69
CA LEU A 160 -18.70 36.84 -21.04
C LEU A 160 -19.69 37.25 -19.91
N ASN A 161 -19.23 37.33 -18.66
CA ASN A 161 -20.02 37.60 -17.44
C ASN A 161 -21.04 36.51 -17.02
N PHE A 162 -21.08 35.37 -17.70
CA PHE A 162 -21.86 34.20 -17.28
C PHE A 162 -20.98 33.22 -16.49
N GLU A 163 -21.49 32.74 -15.37
CA GLU A 163 -20.84 31.68 -14.60
C GLU A 163 -21.06 30.33 -15.29
N THR A 164 -19.96 29.76 -15.80
CA THR A 164 -19.96 28.49 -16.53
C THR A 164 -19.11 27.47 -15.77
N ARG A 165 -19.42 26.18 -15.95
CA ARG A 165 -18.62 25.08 -15.40
C ARG A 165 -18.40 24.00 -16.44
N THR A 166 -17.20 23.44 -16.48
CA THR A 166 -16.94 22.18 -17.19
C THR A 166 -16.87 21.07 -16.16
N LEU A 167 -17.75 20.07 -16.29
CA LEU A 167 -17.68 18.86 -15.49
C LEU A 167 -16.72 17.87 -16.15
N ILE A 168 -15.76 17.38 -15.38
CA ILE A 168 -14.76 16.43 -15.85
C ILE A 168 -14.89 15.16 -15.05
N LYS A 169 -15.03 14.03 -15.75
CA LYS A 169 -15.04 12.70 -15.16
C LYS A 169 -13.70 12.04 -15.44
N VAL A 170 -13.04 11.59 -14.39
CA VAL A 170 -11.73 10.93 -14.48
C VAL A 170 -11.87 9.49 -14.06
N PHE A 171 -11.32 8.60 -14.90
CA PHE A 171 -11.12 7.20 -14.60
C PHE A 171 -9.63 6.99 -14.33
N GLY A 172 -9.31 6.29 -13.25
CA GLY A 172 -7.91 6.18 -12.83
C GLY A 172 -7.67 5.07 -11.82
N ILE A 173 -6.39 4.82 -11.61
CA ILE A 173 -5.88 3.84 -10.67
C ILE A 173 -5.36 4.62 -9.47
N ARG A 174 -5.95 4.35 -8.31
CA ARG A 174 -5.52 4.93 -7.04
C ARG A 174 -4.56 3.99 -6.36
N PHE A 175 -3.42 4.50 -5.91
CA PHE A 175 -2.46 3.76 -5.11
C PHE A 175 -2.58 4.14 -3.63
N ASP A 176 -3.05 3.22 -2.80
CA ASP A 176 -3.02 3.37 -1.35
C ASP A 176 -1.76 2.69 -0.80
N ILE A 177 -0.94 3.44 -0.06
CA ILE A 177 0.29 2.93 0.54
C ILE A 177 -0.04 2.52 1.98
N LEU A 178 -0.03 1.23 2.24
CA LEU A 178 -0.33 0.67 3.55
C LEU A 178 0.96 0.29 4.23
N VAL A 179 1.21 0.88 5.39
CA VAL A 179 2.46 0.70 6.11
C VAL A 179 2.18 0.07 7.45
N PHE A 180 2.73 -1.12 7.65
CA PHE A 180 2.54 -1.90 8.86
C PHE A 180 3.89 -2.39 9.36
N GLY A 181 3.96 -2.75 10.62
CA GLY A 181 5.17 -3.37 11.13
C GLY A 181 5.04 -3.78 12.58
N ILE A 182 6.11 -4.38 13.07
CA ILE A 182 6.32 -4.69 14.48
C ILE A 182 7.77 -4.32 14.78
N GLY A 183 7.98 -3.56 15.85
CA GLY A 183 9.30 -3.28 16.39
C GLY A 183 9.46 -3.97 17.73
N GLY A 184 10.34 -4.97 17.80
CA GLY A 184 10.72 -5.64 19.02
C GLY A 184 12.04 -5.09 19.55
N LYS A 185 12.09 -4.84 20.86
CA LYS A 185 13.32 -4.61 21.61
C LYS A 185 13.26 -5.45 22.86
N PHE A 186 14.36 -6.09 23.22
CA PHE A 186 14.50 -6.86 24.44
C PHE A 186 14.20 -5.98 25.66
N ASP A 187 13.25 -6.45 26.48
CA ASP A 187 12.86 -5.85 27.74
C ASP A 187 12.96 -6.91 28.85
N ILE A 188 13.79 -6.61 29.85
CA ILE A 188 14.03 -7.48 31.00
C ILE A 188 12.73 -7.74 31.80
N ILE A 189 11.81 -6.77 31.84
CA ILE A 189 10.54 -6.91 32.57
C ILE A 189 9.67 -7.97 31.89
N GLN A 190 9.55 -7.93 30.55
CA GLN A 190 8.81 -8.93 29.79
C GLN A 190 9.41 -10.34 29.94
N LEU A 191 10.75 -10.43 29.99
CA LEU A 191 11.42 -11.72 30.21
C LEU A 191 11.05 -12.33 31.57
N ILE A 192 11.09 -11.55 32.65
CA ILE A 192 10.76 -12.02 34.01
C ILE A 192 9.30 -12.52 34.07
N VAL A 193 8.37 -11.78 33.48
CA VAL A 193 6.95 -12.17 33.40
C VAL A 193 6.81 -13.50 32.66
N TYR A 194 7.46 -13.63 31.49
CA TYR A 194 7.43 -14.85 30.69
C TYR A 194 7.98 -16.08 31.45
N ILE A 195 9.11 -15.93 32.16
CA ILE A 195 9.69 -16.99 32.99
C ILE A 195 8.72 -17.38 34.12
N GLY A 196 8.13 -16.41 34.82
CA GLY A 196 7.16 -16.67 35.89
C GLY A 196 5.93 -17.44 35.39
N SER A 197 5.39 -17.07 34.22
CA SER A 197 4.27 -17.79 33.59
C SER A 197 4.67 -19.21 33.20
N THR A 198 5.87 -19.40 32.65
CA THR A 198 6.36 -20.71 32.21
C THR A 198 6.60 -21.65 33.40
N LEU A 199 7.19 -21.16 34.50
CA LEU A 199 7.38 -21.94 35.73
C LEU A 199 6.05 -22.41 36.33
N SER A 200 5.01 -21.57 36.28
CA SER A 200 3.67 -21.94 36.72
C SER A 200 3.10 -23.10 35.90
N TYR A 201 3.30 -23.08 34.57
CA TYR A 201 2.87 -24.18 33.68
C TYR A 201 3.58 -25.50 34.00
N PHE A 202 4.90 -25.46 34.25
CA PHE A 202 5.65 -26.65 34.68
C PHE A 202 5.13 -27.24 36.00
N GLY A 203 4.71 -26.40 36.94
CA GLY A 203 4.07 -26.84 38.18
C GLY A 203 2.78 -27.64 37.92
N LEU A 204 1.92 -27.14 37.04
CA LEU A 204 0.67 -27.80 36.66
C LEU A 204 0.89 -29.16 35.99
N VAL A 205 1.85 -29.24 35.05
CA VAL A 205 2.18 -30.50 34.37
C VAL A 205 2.73 -31.53 35.35
N ARG A 206 3.57 -31.11 36.30
CA ARG A 206 4.09 -32.02 37.32
C ARG A 206 2.97 -32.55 38.22
N GLN A 207 2.04 -31.69 38.62
CA GLN A 207 0.90 -32.08 39.44
C GLN A 207 -0.03 -33.05 38.70
N SER A 208 -0.38 -32.77 37.45
CA SER A 208 -1.23 -33.66 36.65
C SER A 208 -0.56 -35.01 36.37
N LEU A 209 0.75 -35.02 36.09
CA LEU A 209 1.51 -36.26 35.92
C LEU A 209 1.52 -37.09 37.21
N SER A 210 1.70 -36.45 38.37
CA SER A 210 1.67 -37.13 39.65
C SER A 210 0.31 -37.77 39.96
N GLN A 211 -0.79 -37.11 39.59
CA GLN A 211 -2.15 -37.65 39.73
C GLN A 211 -2.42 -38.80 38.75
N ALA A 212 -1.90 -38.74 37.53
CA ALA A 212 -2.06 -39.79 36.53
C ALA A 212 -1.26 -41.06 36.88
N LEU A 213 -0.08 -40.92 37.50
CA LEU A 213 0.73 -42.04 37.98
C LEU A 213 0.18 -42.69 39.26
N GLN A 214 -0.66 -41.99 40.00
CA GLN A 214 -1.33 -42.51 41.21
C GLN A 214 -2.68 -43.21 40.91
N LYS A 215 -3.04 -43.38 39.63
CA LYS A 215 -4.27 -44.00 39.17
C LYS A 215 -3.98 -45.28 38.40
#